data_AF-A0A8J5RL69-F1
#
_entry.id   AF-A0A8J5RL69-F1
#
_cell.length_a   1.000
_cell.length_b   1.000
_cell.length_c   1.000
_cell.angle_alpha   90.00
_cell.angle_beta   90.00
_cell.angle_gamma   90.00
#
_symmetry.space_group_name_H-M   'P 1'
#
loop_
_entity.id
_entity.type
_entity.pdbx_description
1 polymer ?
#
loop_
_entity_poly.entity_id
_entity_poly.type
_entity_poly.pdbx_seq_one_letter_code
_entity_poly.pdbx_strand_id
1 'polypeptide(L)'
;HLFQKILINEVQITPSKTCSTSCGQINANKINRCYTWKSSSKLNIYCPKRYCRGIIRNCSWVGTSTVCEFPNESPRRYQWISTENGQYGPRERCLGTELRVEQTMSGLYRCDNCLCQCVEERADATSLRAISLRPQFSDYSNNMVVTGVRLVEKDKLIHIQIQQGQLIKDGQINRSTTEWVELENFKYDESKNGFYKVGKNGSSPLEEGIDYAFIGSKVNKLFLDDVTGPVETLVTGVRFNHSFPQWPGELNTSPIEIEIYISHFLYEAGKLNTGTFESIWVTSKNMPNPPASYSRDRKEIKLKMPDNPTKSYENYPNIDSNYVIVFRQTDIWKDAGQTTIPLFDLQPVVSPIRPLDGIGIIHRNDDGNGGFISLKIFTINCTLHLRVIDRADTLLHKTASNDQFIEQILKFYEKKYLD
;
A
#
# COMPACT_ATOMS: atom_id res chain seq x y z
N HIS A 1 9.86 10.19 -2.90
CA HIS A 1 9.88 8.82 -3.47
C HIS A 1 10.79 7.92 -2.63
N LEU A 2 10.55 6.62 -2.63
CA LEU A 2 11.29 5.63 -1.83
C LEU A 2 12.38 4.93 -2.65
N PHE A 3 12.00 4.32 -3.77
CA PHE A 3 12.90 3.70 -4.74
C PHE A 3 13.18 4.67 -5.89
N GLN A 4 14.44 4.96 -6.16
CA GLN A 4 14.90 5.78 -7.29
C GLN A 4 16.27 5.33 -7.81
N LYS A 5 16.64 5.71 -9.03
CA LYS A 5 18.02 5.60 -9.50
C LYS A 5 18.87 6.80 -9.07
N ILE A 6 20.13 6.53 -8.77
CA ILE A 6 21.15 7.52 -8.42
C ILE A 6 22.44 7.26 -9.19
N LEU A 7 22.97 8.29 -9.86
CA LEU A 7 24.31 8.26 -10.44
C LEU A 7 25.33 8.60 -9.36
N ILE A 8 26.35 7.77 -9.21
CA ILE A 8 27.47 7.96 -8.27
C ILE A 8 28.76 7.45 -8.90
N ASN A 9 29.90 7.91 -8.39
CA ASN A 9 31.19 7.32 -8.68
C ASN A 9 31.58 6.31 -7.58
N GLU A 10 32.16 5.18 -7.94
CA GLU A 10 32.49 4.10 -6.99
C GLU A 10 33.39 4.55 -5.83
N VAL A 11 34.30 5.50 -6.07
CA VAL A 11 35.22 6.03 -5.05
C VAL A 11 34.47 6.74 -3.91
N GLN A 12 33.22 7.13 -4.15
CA GLN A 12 32.38 7.79 -3.17
C GLN A 12 31.81 6.82 -2.15
N ILE A 13 31.79 5.52 -2.45
CA ILE A 13 31.14 4.51 -1.64
C ILE A 13 32.15 3.56 -0.99
N THR A 14 33.31 3.33 -1.59
CA THR A 14 34.32 2.43 -1.03
C THR A 14 34.94 2.99 0.26
N PRO A 15 34.90 2.26 1.40
CA PRO A 15 35.52 2.71 2.65
C PRO A 15 37.04 2.87 2.55
N SER A 16 37.69 2.00 1.76
CA SER A 16 39.13 2.00 1.47
C SER A 16 39.57 3.20 0.62
N LYS A 17 38.61 3.95 0.05
CA LYS A 17 38.88 5.11 -0.83
C LYS A 17 39.61 4.71 -2.12
N THR A 18 39.53 3.43 -2.50
CA THR A 18 40.12 2.84 -3.70
C THR A 18 39.04 2.44 -4.70
N CYS A 19 39.48 2.25 -5.94
CA CYS A 19 38.65 1.92 -7.10
C CYS A 19 38.88 0.46 -7.50
N SER A 20 38.66 -0.42 -6.53
CA SER A 20 39.00 -1.85 -6.59
C SER A 20 37.78 -2.76 -6.64
N THR A 21 36.58 -2.20 -6.67
CA THR A 21 35.31 -2.94 -6.65
C THR A 21 34.49 -2.53 -7.85
N SER A 22 33.90 -3.49 -8.56
CA SER A 22 33.01 -3.17 -9.67
C SER A 22 31.68 -2.59 -9.21
N CYS A 23 31.02 -1.78 -10.04
CA CYS A 23 29.68 -1.24 -9.75
C CYS A 23 28.71 -2.32 -9.25
N GLY A 24 28.68 -3.51 -9.87
CA GLY A 24 27.74 -4.58 -9.50
C GLY A 24 27.90 -5.13 -8.07
N GLN A 25 29.05 -4.90 -7.43
CA GLN A 25 29.32 -5.34 -6.05
C GLN A 25 28.93 -4.29 -5.00
N ILE A 26 28.47 -3.10 -5.43
CA ILE A 26 28.13 -2.02 -4.51
C ILE A 26 26.84 -2.36 -3.75
N ASN A 27 26.99 -2.42 -2.42
CA ASN A 27 25.89 -2.42 -1.46
C ASN A 27 26.31 -1.56 -0.26
N ALA A 28 25.77 -0.35 -0.16
CA ALA A 28 26.23 0.64 0.82
C ALA A 28 25.10 1.46 1.43
N ASN A 29 25.31 1.95 2.65
CA ASN A 29 24.33 2.72 3.42
C ASN A 29 24.68 4.22 3.56
N LYS A 30 25.77 4.66 2.93
CA LYS A 30 26.22 6.05 2.92
C LYS A 30 27.16 6.35 1.76
N ILE A 31 27.20 7.63 1.39
CA ILE A 31 28.23 8.20 0.53
C ILE A 31 29.34 8.75 1.43
N ASN A 32 30.54 8.18 1.34
CA ASN A 32 31.71 8.49 2.18
C ASN A 32 32.49 9.72 1.69
N ARG A 33 32.44 10.02 0.39
CA ARG A 33 33.15 11.17 -0.20
C ARG A 33 32.27 11.95 -1.14
N CYS A 34 32.01 13.18 -0.75
CA CYS A 34 31.51 14.19 -1.66
C CYS A 34 32.24 15.50 -1.39
N TYR A 35 33.27 15.79 -2.18
CA TYR A 35 34.05 17.03 -2.06
C TYR A 35 34.10 17.71 -3.42
N THR A 36 33.54 18.90 -3.50
CA THR A 36 33.67 19.81 -4.63
C THR A 36 34.78 20.82 -4.30
N TRP A 37 36.06 20.45 -4.39
CA TRP A 37 37.14 21.45 -4.26
C TRP A 37 38.08 21.43 -5.47
N LYS A 38 38.01 22.53 -6.23
CA LYS A 38 39.00 22.93 -7.23
C LYS A 38 40.31 23.28 -6.52
N SER A 39 41.16 22.30 -6.31
CA SER A 39 42.60 22.54 -6.13
C SER A 39 43.34 21.60 -7.06
N SER A 40 44.42 22.12 -7.65
CA SER A 40 45.16 21.64 -8.82
C SER A 40 45.75 20.22 -8.72
N SER A 41 45.41 19.47 -7.68
CA SER A 41 45.94 18.14 -7.37
C SER A 41 44.90 17.15 -6.84
N LYS A 42 43.58 17.42 -6.92
CA LYS A 42 42.54 16.44 -6.53
C LYS A 42 41.37 16.35 -7.53
N LEU A 43 41.01 15.10 -7.83
CA LEU A 43 39.89 14.60 -8.63
C LEU A 43 38.61 15.47 -8.58
N ASN A 44 38.09 15.87 -9.75
CA ASN A 44 36.76 16.44 -9.90
C ASN A 44 35.70 15.34 -9.89
N ILE A 45 35.19 14.97 -8.70
CA ILE A 45 34.22 13.89 -8.53
C ILE A 45 32.81 14.48 -8.51
N TYR A 46 31.95 14.02 -9.40
CA TYR A 46 30.54 14.37 -9.39
C TYR A 46 29.87 13.95 -8.08
N CYS A 47 29.03 14.84 -7.56
CA CYS A 47 28.26 14.63 -6.35
C CYS A 47 26.80 14.89 -6.63
N PRO A 48 25.90 13.94 -6.33
CA PRO A 48 24.48 14.19 -6.48
C PRO A 48 24.03 15.23 -5.44
N LYS A 49 23.34 16.28 -5.88
CA LYS A 49 22.77 17.34 -5.03
C LYS A 49 21.85 16.78 -3.96
N ARG A 50 21.03 15.81 -4.33
CA ARG A 50 20.22 15.02 -3.41
C ARG A 50 20.97 13.71 -3.15
N TYR A 51 21.40 13.48 -1.91
CA TYR A 51 22.02 12.23 -1.51
C TYR A 51 20.99 11.12 -1.32
N CYS A 52 21.43 9.86 -1.39
CA CYS A 52 20.63 8.73 -0.94
C CYS A 52 20.66 8.64 0.59
N ARG A 53 19.51 8.84 1.25
CA ARG A 53 19.33 8.64 2.69
C ARG A 53 18.82 7.22 2.94
N GLY A 54 19.67 6.24 2.65
CA GLY A 54 19.31 4.83 2.79
C GLY A 54 20.32 3.91 2.12
N ILE A 55 19.82 2.88 1.44
CA ILE A 55 20.65 1.82 0.88
C ILE A 55 20.84 2.06 -0.62
N ILE A 56 22.09 1.99 -1.06
CA ILE A 56 22.52 2.04 -2.45
C ILE A 56 22.89 0.61 -2.85
N ARG A 57 22.19 0.05 -3.84
CA ARG A 57 22.35 -1.33 -4.32
C ARG A 57 22.00 -1.45 -5.81
N ASN A 58 22.11 -2.65 -6.37
CA ASN A 58 21.66 -2.97 -7.74
C ASN A 58 22.20 -1.96 -8.78
N CYS A 59 23.52 -1.84 -8.75
CA CYS A 59 24.29 -0.86 -9.51
C CYS A 59 24.79 -1.45 -10.83
N SER A 60 24.81 -0.62 -11.87
CA SER A 60 25.37 -0.95 -13.17
C SER A 60 26.35 0.12 -13.61
N TRP A 61 27.44 -0.28 -14.26
CA TRP A 61 28.37 0.64 -14.91
C TRP A 61 27.66 1.43 -16.01
N VAL A 62 27.97 2.73 -16.13
CA VAL A 62 27.40 3.62 -17.16
C VAL A 62 28.41 4.53 -17.86
N GLY A 63 29.69 4.48 -17.46
CA GLY A 63 30.75 5.28 -18.09
C GLY A 63 30.55 6.79 -17.96
N THR A 64 31.08 7.53 -18.93
CA THR A 64 30.91 8.99 -18.99
C THR A 64 29.44 9.34 -19.22
N SER A 65 28.92 10.27 -18.44
CA SER A 65 27.49 10.60 -18.46
C SER A 65 27.27 12.11 -18.55
N THR A 66 26.22 12.54 -19.22
CA THR A 66 25.67 13.91 -19.11
C THR A 66 24.30 13.81 -18.47
N VAL A 67 24.07 14.56 -17.40
CA VAL A 67 22.82 14.47 -16.62
C VAL A 67 22.11 15.80 -16.59
N CYS A 68 20.79 15.77 -16.65
CA CYS A 68 19.96 16.89 -16.21
C CYS A 68 19.54 16.65 -14.77
N GLU A 69 20.20 17.31 -13.84
CA GLU A 69 20.01 17.15 -12.40
C GLU A 69 19.06 18.21 -11.84
N PHE A 70 18.03 17.77 -11.15
CA PHE A 70 17.09 18.65 -10.46
C PHE A 70 17.69 19.23 -9.15
N PRO A 71 17.14 20.35 -8.64
CA PRO A 71 17.54 20.88 -7.34
C PRO A 71 17.17 19.92 -6.20
N ASN A 72 17.79 20.09 -5.03
CA ASN A 72 17.69 19.15 -3.91
C ASN A 72 16.25 19.04 -3.34
N GLU A 73 15.47 20.11 -3.47
CA GLU A 73 14.08 20.23 -3.05
C GLU A 73 13.14 19.40 -3.94
N SER A 74 13.57 19.08 -5.17
CA SER A 74 12.79 18.26 -6.08
C SER A 74 12.63 16.84 -5.54
N PRO A 75 11.44 16.23 -5.65
CA PRO A 75 11.26 14.82 -5.31
C PRO A 75 12.07 13.91 -6.24
N ARG A 76 12.39 14.36 -7.46
CA ARG A 76 13.17 13.62 -8.48
C ARG A 76 14.62 14.10 -8.47
N ARG A 77 15.59 13.19 -8.67
CA ARG A 77 17.02 13.56 -8.79
C ARG A 77 17.38 14.00 -10.20
N TYR A 78 16.84 13.32 -11.20
CA TYR A 78 17.15 13.55 -12.60
C TYR A 78 15.89 13.77 -13.44
N GLN A 79 16.00 14.59 -14.48
CA GLN A 79 15.02 14.59 -15.57
C GLN A 79 15.37 13.49 -16.57
N TRP A 80 16.64 13.46 -16.98
CA TRP A 80 17.21 12.46 -17.88
C TRP A 80 18.71 12.27 -17.60
N ILE A 81 19.25 11.14 -18.04
CA ILE A 81 20.67 10.79 -17.94
C ILE A 81 21.10 10.23 -19.30
N SER A 82 22.06 10.87 -19.95
CA SER A 82 22.65 10.41 -21.20
C SER A 82 24.01 9.77 -20.91
N THR A 83 24.19 8.52 -21.30
CA THR A 83 25.37 7.71 -20.93
C THR A 83 25.97 7.04 -22.16
N GLU A 84 27.15 6.44 -22.02
CA GLU A 84 27.74 5.58 -23.06
C GLU A 84 26.84 4.38 -23.39
N ASN A 85 26.05 3.92 -22.42
CA ASN A 85 25.13 2.79 -22.56
C ASN A 85 23.74 3.18 -23.09
N GLY A 86 23.50 4.48 -23.34
CA GLY A 86 22.28 4.98 -23.94
C GLY A 86 21.63 6.12 -23.16
N GLN A 87 20.42 6.49 -23.62
CA GLN A 87 19.64 7.61 -23.13
C GLN A 87 18.56 7.13 -22.15
N TYR A 88 18.66 7.55 -20.89
CA TYR A 88 17.71 7.22 -19.83
C TYR A 88 16.76 8.39 -19.58
N GLY A 89 15.47 8.17 -19.77
CA GLY A 89 14.46 9.22 -19.80
C GLY A 89 14.50 10.03 -21.11
N PRO A 90 13.39 10.67 -21.48
CA PRO A 90 13.31 11.47 -22.70
C PRO A 90 14.27 12.67 -22.63
N ARG A 91 15.06 12.86 -23.70
CA ARG A 91 16.03 13.96 -23.81
C ARG A 91 15.34 15.27 -24.19
N GLU A 92 14.61 15.83 -23.25
CA GLU A 92 13.96 17.12 -23.36
C GLU A 92 14.89 18.27 -22.93
N ARG A 93 14.45 19.52 -23.12
CA ARG A 93 15.14 20.69 -22.57
C ARG A 93 15.31 20.50 -21.06
N CYS A 94 16.56 20.56 -20.60
CA CYS A 94 16.86 20.41 -19.18
C CYS A 94 16.23 21.55 -18.37
N LEU A 95 15.36 21.20 -17.43
CA LEU A 95 14.74 22.13 -16.47
C LEU A 95 15.58 22.32 -15.21
N GLY A 96 16.57 21.44 -15.01
CA GLY A 96 17.53 21.49 -13.90
C GLY A 96 18.88 22.07 -14.33
N THR A 97 19.95 21.49 -13.79
CA THR A 97 21.33 21.80 -14.17
C THR A 97 21.88 20.68 -15.05
N GLU A 98 22.35 21.02 -16.24
CA GLU A 98 23.05 20.07 -17.09
C GLU A 98 24.52 19.95 -16.66
N LEU A 99 24.96 18.72 -16.39
CA LEU A 99 26.29 18.44 -15.85
C LEU A 99 26.92 17.28 -16.63
N ARG A 100 28.19 17.43 -17.01
CA ARG A 100 29.01 16.34 -17.55
C ARG A 100 29.76 15.66 -16.40
N VAL A 101 29.58 14.36 -16.28
CA VAL A 101 30.16 13.48 -15.26
C VAL A 101 31.17 12.55 -15.93
N GLU A 102 32.44 12.88 -15.77
CA GLU A 102 33.54 12.10 -16.31
C GLU A 102 33.98 11.02 -15.32
N GLN A 103 34.62 9.95 -15.82
CA GLN A 103 35.27 8.99 -14.94
C GLN A 103 36.50 9.61 -14.29
N THR A 104 36.83 9.12 -13.11
CA THR A 104 37.84 9.74 -12.25
C THR A 104 38.99 8.75 -11.98
N MET A 105 40.19 9.22 -11.62
CA MET A 105 41.38 8.38 -11.36
C MET A 105 41.83 8.46 -9.90
N SER A 106 41.69 7.37 -9.12
CA SER A 106 42.22 7.29 -7.75
C SER A 106 43.55 6.54 -7.75
N GLY A 107 44.66 7.28 -7.79
CA GLY A 107 46.00 6.70 -7.97
C GLY A 107 46.13 6.06 -9.36
N LEU A 108 46.46 4.77 -9.41
CA LEU A 108 46.57 4.00 -10.65
C LEU A 108 45.24 3.37 -11.13
N TYR A 109 44.16 3.54 -10.37
CA TYR A 109 42.88 2.90 -10.65
C TYR A 109 41.89 3.89 -11.27
N ARG A 110 41.22 3.47 -12.34
CA ARG A 110 40.08 4.20 -12.94
C ARG A 110 38.83 3.88 -12.15
N CYS A 111 38.12 4.91 -11.76
CA CYS A 111 36.94 4.83 -10.92
C CYS A 111 35.68 4.97 -11.78
N ASP A 112 34.85 3.94 -11.73
CA ASP A 112 33.65 3.88 -12.55
C ASP A 112 32.51 4.74 -12.03
N ASN A 113 31.73 5.25 -12.99
CA ASN A 113 30.43 5.84 -12.74
C ASN A 113 29.38 4.73 -12.79
N CYS A 114 28.58 4.66 -11.74
CA CYS A 114 27.59 3.63 -11.52
C CYS A 114 26.20 4.26 -11.41
N LEU A 115 25.22 3.66 -12.09
CA LEU A 115 23.81 3.96 -11.89
C LEU A 115 23.20 2.91 -10.95
N CYS A 116 22.86 3.34 -9.74
CA CYS A 116 22.43 2.47 -8.65
C CYS A 116 20.97 2.69 -8.28
N GLN A 117 20.34 1.68 -7.68
CA GLN A 117 19.08 1.88 -6.95
C GLN A 117 19.41 2.49 -5.59
N CYS A 118 18.83 3.64 -5.30
CA CYS A 118 18.70 4.20 -3.97
C CYS A 118 17.34 3.81 -3.37
N VAL A 119 17.36 3.29 -2.15
CA VAL A 119 16.16 3.06 -1.35
C VAL A 119 16.21 3.95 -0.11
N GLU A 120 15.36 4.97 -0.06
CA GLU A 120 15.30 6.03 0.96
C GLU A 120 14.70 5.50 2.28
N GLU A 121 15.50 4.74 3.04
CA GLU A 121 15.08 4.02 4.26
C GLU A 121 15.65 4.55 5.58
N ARG A 122 16.46 5.61 5.57
CA ARG A 122 16.91 6.22 6.82
C ARG A 122 15.77 7.03 7.47
N ALA A 123 15.89 7.22 8.78
CA ALA A 123 14.89 7.93 9.56
C ALA A 123 14.71 9.39 9.13
N ASP A 124 15.79 10.03 8.70
CA ASP A 124 15.81 11.41 8.21
C ASP A 124 15.40 11.53 6.74
N ALA A 125 14.94 10.45 6.10
CA ALA A 125 14.45 10.49 4.73
C ALA A 125 13.08 11.19 4.64
N THR A 126 12.85 11.93 3.55
CA THR A 126 11.56 12.59 3.28
C THR A 126 10.56 11.67 2.57
N SER A 127 10.84 10.37 2.49
CA SER A 127 10.02 9.39 1.79
C SER A 127 8.83 8.99 2.66
N LEU A 128 7.60 9.07 2.11
CA LEU A 128 6.46 8.39 2.69
C LEU A 128 6.62 6.88 2.43
N ARG A 129 6.94 6.14 3.50
CA ARG A 129 7.26 4.72 3.40
C ARG A 129 6.60 3.85 4.48
N ALA A 130 5.89 4.44 5.43
CA ALA A 130 5.22 3.69 6.48
C ALA A 130 3.77 3.39 6.10
N ILE A 131 3.31 2.19 6.42
CA ILE A 131 1.91 1.76 6.33
C ILE A 131 1.45 1.39 7.74
N SER A 132 0.27 1.87 8.13
CA SER A 132 -0.36 1.47 9.39
C SER A 132 -0.91 0.05 9.30
N LEU A 133 -0.58 -0.78 10.28
CA LEU A 133 -1.15 -2.13 10.47
C LEU A 133 -2.27 -2.15 11.52
N ARG A 134 -2.54 -1.00 12.13
CA ARG A 134 -3.56 -0.88 13.18
C ARG A 134 -4.96 -1.02 12.58
N PRO A 135 -5.86 -1.77 13.24
CA PRO A 135 -7.20 -1.97 12.73
C PRO A 135 -8.07 -0.73 12.85
N GLN A 136 -8.97 -0.60 11.89
CA GLN A 136 -10.13 0.28 11.97
C GLN A 136 -11.37 -0.57 12.16
N PHE A 137 -12.24 -0.18 13.10
CA PHE A 137 -13.50 -0.85 13.37
C PHE A 137 -14.65 0.14 13.23
N SER A 138 -15.78 -0.30 12.70
CA SER A 138 -17.03 0.41 12.87
C SER A 138 -17.46 0.32 14.34
N ASP A 139 -18.39 1.19 14.74
CA ASP A 139 -19.09 1.06 16.02
C ASP A 139 -20.12 -0.07 15.96
N TYR A 140 -19.63 -1.31 15.79
CA TYR A 140 -20.44 -2.50 15.64
C TYR A 140 -21.28 -2.79 16.88
N SER A 141 -20.88 -2.30 18.06
CA SER A 141 -21.69 -2.34 19.28
C SER A 141 -22.99 -1.53 19.14
N ASN A 142 -22.97 -0.45 18.35
CA ASN A 142 -24.15 0.36 18.04
C ASN A 142 -24.77 0.01 16.66
N ASN A 143 -24.58 -1.23 16.21
CA ASN A 143 -25.14 -1.74 14.95
C ASN A 143 -24.64 -1.00 13.71
N MET A 144 -23.44 -0.42 13.77
CA MET A 144 -22.78 0.23 12.63
C MET A 144 -21.90 -0.77 11.90
N VAL A 145 -21.95 -0.73 10.57
CA VAL A 145 -21.18 -1.62 9.69
C VAL A 145 -20.35 -0.79 8.72
N VAL A 146 -19.33 -1.42 8.12
CA VAL A 146 -18.52 -0.76 7.10
C VAL A 146 -19.34 -0.59 5.83
N THR A 147 -19.30 0.62 5.28
CA THR A 147 -20.03 1.04 4.06
C THR A 147 -19.10 1.60 3.00
N GLY A 148 -17.85 1.89 3.35
CA GLY A 148 -16.86 2.39 2.42
C GLY A 148 -15.46 2.34 2.99
N VAL A 149 -14.46 2.46 2.11
CA VAL A 149 -13.04 2.43 2.46
C VAL A 149 -12.25 3.40 1.59
N ARG A 150 -11.15 3.91 2.13
CA ARG A 150 -10.19 4.72 1.38
C ARG A 150 -8.78 4.59 1.96
N LEU A 151 -7.78 4.89 1.15
CA LEU A 151 -6.42 5.11 1.62
C LEU A 151 -6.22 6.59 1.96
N VAL A 152 -5.54 6.88 3.06
CA VAL A 152 -5.25 8.25 3.50
C VAL A 152 -3.80 8.37 3.93
N GLU A 153 -3.10 9.40 3.42
CA GLU A 153 -1.83 9.84 3.98
C GLU A 153 -2.09 10.74 5.20
N LYS A 154 -1.67 10.31 6.39
CA LYS A 154 -1.74 11.10 7.62
C LYS A 154 -0.56 10.75 8.53
N ASP A 155 0.04 11.76 9.16
CA ASP A 155 1.12 11.61 10.15
C ASP A 155 2.36 10.83 9.65
N LYS A 156 2.69 10.94 8.35
CA LYS A 156 3.73 10.16 7.65
C LYS A 156 3.44 8.64 7.53
N LEU A 157 2.19 8.20 7.66
CA LEU A 157 1.77 6.85 7.29
C LEU A 157 0.67 6.86 6.23
N ILE A 158 0.60 5.78 5.46
CA ILE A 158 -0.60 5.40 4.71
C ILE A 158 -1.51 4.58 5.63
N HIS A 159 -2.76 5.01 5.77
CA HIS A 159 -3.80 4.35 6.56
C HIS A 159 -4.90 3.82 5.65
N ILE A 160 -5.51 2.71 6.06
CA ILE A 160 -6.89 2.43 5.65
C ILE A 160 -7.78 3.25 6.58
N GLN A 161 -8.74 3.97 6.00
CA GLN A 161 -9.83 4.61 6.72
C GLN A 161 -11.15 4.03 6.23
N ILE A 162 -12.08 3.79 7.15
CA ILE A 162 -13.39 3.20 6.85
C ILE A 162 -14.50 4.24 7.02
N GLN A 163 -15.54 4.10 6.21
CA GLN A 163 -16.83 4.75 6.41
C GLN A 163 -17.75 3.75 7.09
N GLN A 164 -18.46 4.20 8.12
CA GLN A 164 -19.47 3.41 8.82
C GLN A 164 -20.87 3.94 8.55
N GLY A 165 -21.88 3.09 8.70
CA GLY A 165 -23.30 3.47 8.64
C GLY A 165 -24.15 2.47 9.40
N GLN A 166 -25.31 2.92 9.90
CA GLN A 166 -26.18 2.08 10.73
C GLN A 166 -26.90 1.06 9.85
N LEU A 167 -26.78 -0.22 10.20
CA LEU A 167 -27.53 -1.30 9.59
C LEU A 167 -29.01 -1.20 9.99
N ILE A 168 -29.89 -1.33 9.00
CA ILE A 168 -31.34 -1.36 9.16
C ILE A 168 -31.92 -2.55 8.40
N LYS A 169 -33.24 -2.77 8.55
CA LYS A 169 -33.96 -3.91 7.97
C LYS A 169 -33.62 -4.16 6.50
N ASP A 170 -33.70 -5.42 6.10
CA ASP A 170 -33.45 -5.91 4.73
C ASP A 170 -32.03 -5.61 4.23
N GLY A 171 -31.06 -5.64 5.14
CA GLY A 171 -29.65 -5.38 4.84
C GLY A 171 -29.41 -4.03 4.18
N GLN A 172 -30.16 -3.00 4.59
CA GLN A 172 -29.98 -1.62 4.11
C GLN A 172 -29.17 -0.79 5.11
N ILE A 173 -28.69 0.36 4.63
CA ILE A 173 -27.96 1.34 5.43
C ILE A 173 -28.81 2.60 5.63
N ASN A 174 -28.88 3.07 6.87
CA ASN A 174 -29.39 4.40 7.14
C ASN A 174 -28.37 5.45 6.67
N ARG A 175 -28.67 6.11 5.54
CA ARG A 175 -27.75 7.09 4.92
C ARG A 175 -27.48 8.30 5.80
N SER A 176 -28.39 8.67 6.71
CA SER A 176 -28.19 9.84 7.56
C SER A 176 -27.15 9.61 8.65
N THR A 177 -26.74 8.37 8.90
CA THR A 177 -25.73 8.01 9.90
C THR A 177 -24.37 7.69 9.29
N THR A 178 -24.20 7.86 7.97
CA THR A 178 -22.93 7.52 7.33
C THR A 178 -21.86 8.55 7.62
N GLU A 179 -20.71 8.10 8.14
CA GLU A 179 -19.58 8.97 8.48
C GLU A 179 -18.23 8.23 8.34
N TRP A 180 -17.16 8.98 8.14
CA TRP A 180 -15.80 8.41 8.15
C TRP A 180 -15.31 8.30 9.59
N VAL A 181 -14.86 7.10 9.98
CA VAL A 181 -14.29 6.87 11.31
C VAL A 181 -12.98 7.66 11.45
N GLU A 182 -12.84 8.41 12.54
CA GLU A 182 -11.67 9.26 12.76
C GLU A 182 -10.40 8.41 12.98
N LEU A 183 -9.34 8.73 12.24
CA LEU A 183 -8.05 8.08 12.40
C LEU A 183 -7.37 8.55 13.70
N GLU A 184 -6.72 7.62 14.39
CA GLU A 184 -5.82 7.93 15.49
C GLU A 184 -4.73 8.95 15.07
N ASN A 185 -4.16 9.64 16.05
CA ASN A 185 -3.10 10.63 15.82
C ASN A 185 -1.74 10.02 16.16
N PHE A 186 -0.78 10.21 15.26
CA PHE A 186 0.56 9.69 15.43
C PHE A 186 1.62 10.78 15.33
N LYS A 187 2.78 10.53 15.92
CA LYS A 187 3.97 11.37 15.78
C LYS A 187 5.16 10.50 15.44
N TYR A 188 5.89 10.91 14.40
CA TYR A 188 7.15 10.28 14.03
C TYR A 188 8.32 10.88 14.82
N ASP A 189 9.23 10.02 15.25
CA ASP A 189 10.47 10.37 15.95
C ASP A 189 11.67 9.88 15.14
N GLU A 190 12.34 10.83 14.49
CA GLU A 190 13.50 10.58 13.63
C GLU A 190 14.67 9.98 14.41
N SER A 191 14.81 10.28 15.71
CA SER A 191 15.91 9.77 16.53
C SER A 191 15.81 8.27 16.79
N LYS A 192 14.57 7.75 16.81
CA LYS A 192 14.27 6.33 17.03
C LYS A 192 13.84 5.60 15.77
N ASN A 193 13.72 6.31 14.64
CA ASN A 193 13.13 5.78 13.42
C ASN A 193 11.77 5.10 13.67
N GLY A 194 10.91 5.72 14.50
CA GLY A 194 9.69 5.07 14.96
C GLY A 194 8.55 6.04 15.22
N PHE A 195 7.38 5.48 15.55
CA PHE A 195 6.16 6.24 15.75
C PHE A 195 5.66 6.14 17.19
N TYR A 196 4.89 7.15 17.60
CA TYR A 196 4.14 7.16 18.86
C TYR A 196 2.69 7.47 18.57
N LYS A 197 1.78 6.78 19.26
CA LYS A 197 0.38 7.17 19.33
C LYS A 197 0.23 8.33 20.30
N VAL A 198 -0.43 9.39 19.86
CA VAL A 198 -0.71 10.59 20.66
C VAL A 198 -2.13 10.46 21.20
N GLY A 199 -2.26 10.35 22.53
CA GLY A 199 -3.53 10.30 23.23
C GLY A 199 -3.70 11.45 24.23
N LYS A 200 -4.91 11.59 24.78
CA LYS A 200 -5.23 12.59 25.82
C LYS A 200 -4.37 12.46 27.07
N ASN A 201 -3.94 11.23 27.38
CA ASN A 201 -3.18 10.89 28.60
C ASN A 201 -1.67 10.76 28.36
N GLY A 202 -1.17 11.17 27.19
CA GLY A 202 0.25 11.09 26.82
C GLY A 202 0.50 10.36 25.52
N SER A 203 1.78 10.13 25.21
CA SER A 203 2.23 9.44 24.01
C SER A 203 2.76 8.04 24.34
N SER A 204 2.36 7.02 23.58
CA SER A 204 2.85 5.63 23.72
C SER A 204 3.61 5.20 22.47
N PRO A 205 4.78 4.54 22.60
CA PRO A 205 5.53 4.06 21.44
C PRO A 205 4.73 2.99 20.69
N LEU A 206 4.91 2.95 19.37
CA LEU A 206 4.39 1.91 18.49
C LEU A 206 5.48 0.92 18.11
N GLU A 207 5.09 -0.32 17.86
CA GLU A 207 6.01 -1.41 17.51
C GLU A 207 6.01 -1.68 15.99
N GLU A 208 7.20 -1.66 15.38
CA GLU A 208 7.38 -2.00 13.95
C GLU A 208 7.11 -3.50 13.74
N GLY A 209 6.31 -3.83 12.73
CA GLY A 209 5.86 -5.20 12.44
C GLY A 209 4.54 -5.57 13.12
N ILE A 210 4.09 -4.79 14.11
CA ILE A 210 2.81 -4.97 14.82
C ILE A 210 1.85 -3.81 14.54
N ASP A 211 2.28 -2.58 14.79
CA ASP A 211 1.45 -1.38 14.62
C ASP A 211 1.63 -0.72 13.26
N TYR A 212 2.83 -0.80 12.69
CA TYR A 212 3.17 -0.23 11.39
C TYR A 212 4.28 -1.04 10.71
N ALA A 213 4.39 -0.91 9.39
CA ALA A 213 5.50 -1.49 8.62
C ALA A 213 6.17 -0.43 7.75
N PHE A 214 7.49 -0.50 7.63
CA PHE A 214 8.22 0.28 6.63
C PHE A 214 8.36 -0.48 5.32
N ILE A 215 7.86 0.11 4.23
CA ILE A 215 8.20 -0.30 2.88
C ILE A 215 9.66 0.11 2.59
N GLY A 216 10.43 -0.79 2.01
CA GLY A 216 11.86 -0.61 1.77
C GLY A 216 12.52 -1.85 1.18
N SER A 217 13.77 -2.06 1.50
CA SER A 217 14.68 -3.01 0.86
C SER A 217 14.33 -4.45 1.18
N LYS A 218 13.74 -4.67 2.37
CA LYS A 218 13.33 -5.96 2.92
C LYS A 218 11.83 -6.23 2.77
N VAL A 219 10.98 -5.23 3.00
CA VAL A 219 9.52 -5.31 2.84
C VAL A 219 9.11 -4.44 1.66
N ASN A 220 8.80 -5.03 0.52
CA ASN A 220 8.34 -4.29 -0.66
C ASN A 220 7.27 -5.02 -1.45
N LYS A 221 6.57 -5.96 -0.82
CA LYS A 221 5.57 -6.80 -1.47
C LYS A 221 4.20 -6.54 -0.85
N LEU A 222 3.20 -6.39 -1.70
CA LEU A 222 1.80 -6.27 -1.33
C LEU A 222 1.01 -7.35 -2.05
N PHE A 223 0.19 -8.11 -1.32
CA PHE A 223 -0.75 -9.05 -1.91
C PHE A 223 -1.98 -8.32 -2.44
N LEU A 224 -2.40 -8.74 -3.63
CA LEU A 224 -3.56 -8.23 -4.34
C LEU A 224 -4.66 -9.28 -4.22
N ASP A 225 -5.37 -9.21 -3.10
CA ASP A 225 -6.35 -10.18 -2.71
C ASP A 225 -7.74 -9.58 -2.65
N ASP A 226 -8.72 -10.39 -3.04
CA ASP A 226 -10.14 -10.16 -2.79
C ASP A 226 -10.52 -11.03 -1.59
N VAL A 227 -10.94 -10.40 -0.49
CA VAL A 227 -11.31 -11.09 0.75
C VAL A 227 -12.78 -10.84 1.05
N THR A 228 -13.55 -11.92 1.19
CA THR A 228 -15.00 -11.89 1.41
C THR A 228 -15.39 -12.77 2.58
N GLY A 229 -16.41 -12.35 3.34
CA GLY A 229 -17.01 -13.16 4.40
C GLY A 229 -17.99 -14.22 3.87
N PRO A 230 -18.38 -15.21 4.69
CA PRO A 230 -19.49 -16.12 4.36
C PRO A 230 -20.82 -15.38 4.31
N VAL A 231 -21.84 -16.08 3.80
CA VAL A 231 -23.24 -15.61 3.86
C VAL A 231 -23.61 -15.31 5.32
N GLU A 232 -24.45 -14.30 5.52
CA GLU A 232 -24.88 -13.81 6.86
C GLU A 232 -23.76 -13.15 7.68
N THR A 233 -22.70 -12.69 7.04
CA THR A 233 -21.68 -11.85 7.68
C THR A 233 -21.47 -10.53 6.94
N LEU A 234 -21.10 -9.49 7.68
CA LEU A 234 -20.77 -8.17 7.16
C LEU A 234 -19.41 -7.71 7.68
N VAL A 235 -18.76 -6.85 6.91
CA VAL A 235 -17.51 -6.21 7.32
C VAL A 235 -17.78 -5.18 8.41
N THR A 236 -17.11 -5.34 9.54
CA THR A 236 -17.13 -4.43 10.71
C THR A 236 -15.74 -3.90 11.05
N GLY A 237 -14.69 -4.35 10.35
CA GLY A 237 -13.35 -3.79 10.49
C GLY A 237 -12.42 -4.17 9.34
N VAL A 238 -11.34 -3.42 9.20
CA VAL A 238 -10.37 -3.55 8.11
C VAL A 238 -8.98 -3.20 8.62
N ARG A 239 -7.96 -3.92 8.16
CA ARG A 239 -6.56 -3.56 8.39
C ARG A 239 -5.63 -4.06 7.30
N PHE A 240 -4.46 -3.45 7.22
CA PHE A 240 -3.30 -4.13 6.67
C PHE A 240 -2.64 -5.00 7.74
N ASN A 241 -2.02 -6.10 7.34
CA ASN A 241 -1.20 -6.89 8.22
C ASN A 241 -0.06 -7.56 7.45
N HIS A 242 0.91 -8.09 8.17
CA HIS A 242 1.90 -9.00 7.62
C HIS A 242 1.29 -10.39 7.36
N SER A 243 1.56 -10.97 6.19
CA SER A 243 0.97 -12.26 5.80
C SER A 243 1.47 -13.46 6.62
N PHE A 244 2.56 -13.27 7.37
CA PHE A 244 3.11 -14.24 8.30
C PHE A 244 3.43 -13.54 9.63
N PRO A 245 3.24 -14.21 10.77
CA PRO A 245 3.54 -13.63 12.06
C PRO A 245 5.02 -13.28 12.19
N GLN A 246 5.29 -12.25 12.99
CA GLN A 246 6.66 -11.89 13.35
C GLN A 246 7.23 -12.93 14.31
N TRP A 247 8.43 -13.41 14.02
CA TRP A 247 9.19 -14.24 14.96
C TRP A 247 9.85 -13.35 16.02
N PRO A 248 9.86 -13.74 17.31
CA PRO A 248 10.48 -12.94 18.36
C PRO A 248 11.94 -12.60 18.05
N GLY A 249 12.28 -11.32 18.09
CA GLY A 249 13.63 -10.81 17.83
C GLY A 249 13.99 -10.63 16.35
N GLU A 250 13.09 -10.92 15.42
CA GLU A 250 13.31 -10.71 13.99
C GLU A 250 12.40 -9.64 13.39
N LEU A 251 12.90 -8.92 12.39
CA LEU A 251 12.07 -7.99 11.61
C LEU A 251 11.15 -8.79 10.70
N ASN A 252 9.85 -8.49 10.73
CA ASN A 252 8.91 -9.12 9.81
C ASN A 252 9.17 -8.66 8.37
N THR A 253 9.54 -9.61 7.50
CA THR A 253 9.81 -9.34 6.08
C THR A 253 8.73 -9.89 5.15
N SER A 254 7.64 -10.40 5.73
CA SER A 254 6.55 -10.96 4.95
C SER A 254 5.83 -9.88 4.14
N PRO A 255 5.24 -10.25 2.98
CA PRO A 255 4.36 -9.35 2.25
C PRO A 255 3.23 -8.78 3.11
N ILE A 256 2.83 -7.56 2.79
CA ILE A 256 1.64 -6.95 3.38
C ILE A 256 0.40 -7.52 2.70
N GLU A 257 -0.63 -7.84 3.47
CA GLU A 257 -1.94 -8.28 3.01
C GLU A 257 -3.06 -7.47 3.66
N ILE A 258 -4.26 -7.57 3.09
CA ILE A 258 -5.47 -7.00 3.68
C ILE A 258 -6.19 -8.06 4.51
N GLU A 259 -6.72 -7.64 5.65
CA GLU A 259 -7.60 -8.45 6.46
C GLU A 259 -8.91 -7.70 6.72
N ILE A 260 -10.02 -8.44 6.72
CA ILE A 260 -11.34 -7.91 7.09
C ILE A 260 -11.79 -8.55 8.40
N TYR A 261 -12.40 -7.76 9.26
CA TYR A 261 -13.09 -8.25 10.44
C TYR A 261 -14.57 -8.38 10.10
N ILE A 262 -15.12 -9.58 10.28
CA ILE A 262 -16.50 -9.89 9.92
C ILE A 262 -17.33 -10.19 11.15
N SER A 263 -18.59 -9.77 11.11
CA SER A 263 -19.58 -10.02 12.15
C SER A 263 -20.85 -10.60 11.54
N HIS A 264 -21.45 -11.58 12.22
CA HIS A 264 -22.73 -12.14 11.81
C HIS A 264 -23.84 -11.11 11.94
N PHE A 265 -24.87 -11.23 11.10
CA PHE A 265 -26.05 -10.37 11.14
C PHE A 265 -27.32 -11.11 10.73
N LEU A 266 -28.45 -10.60 11.18
CA LEU A 266 -29.79 -11.03 10.80
C LEU A 266 -30.31 -10.07 9.72
N TYR A 267 -30.55 -10.59 8.52
CA TYR A 267 -30.85 -9.78 7.34
C TYR A 267 -32.17 -9.02 7.46
N GLU A 268 -33.25 -9.72 7.79
CA GLU A 268 -34.59 -9.16 7.90
C GLU A 268 -34.67 -8.13 9.04
N ALA A 269 -34.01 -8.41 10.16
CA ALA A 269 -33.97 -7.51 11.31
C ALA A 269 -33.03 -6.31 11.09
N GLY A 270 -32.02 -6.45 10.23
CA GLY A 270 -30.98 -5.44 10.07
C GLY A 270 -30.12 -5.28 11.33
N LYS A 271 -29.80 -6.40 11.99
CA LYS A 271 -29.12 -6.39 13.29
C LYS A 271 -27.88 -7.28 13.28
N LEU A 272 -26.75 -6.73 13.73
CA LEU A 272 -25.57 -7.51 14.03
C LEU A 272 -25.86 -8.49 15.17
N ASN A 273 -25.37 -9.72 15.05
CA ASN A 273 -25.50 -10.78 16.03
C ASN A 273 -24.13 -11.18 16.57
N THR A 274 -23.45 -10.23 17.22
CA THR A 274 -22.11 -10.44 17.82
C THR A 274 -22.18 -11.17 19.16
N GLY A 275 -23.37 -11.38 19.73
CA GLY A 275 -23.56 -12.07 21.01
C GLY A 275 -23.63 -13.58 20.86
N THR A 276 -24.24 -14.08 19.78
CA THR A 276 -24.33 -15.51 19.50
C THR A 276 -23.10 -16.04 18.76
N PHE A 277 -22.55 -15.23 17.84
CA PHE A 277 -21.43 -15.63 17.01
C PHE A 277 -20.24 -14.69 17.21
N GLU A 278 -19.07 -15.30 17.41
CA GLU A 278 -17.82 -14.55 17.52
C GLU A 278 -17.48 -13.89 16.18
N SER A 279 -17.03 -12.64 16.24
CA SER A 279 -16.53 -11.92 15.07
C SER A 279 -15.05 -12.24 14.86
N ILE A 280 -14.65 -12.47 13.60
CA ILE A 280 -13.33 -13.03 13.28
C ILE A 280 -12.61 -12.23 12.20
N TRP A 281 -11.28 -12.30 12.22
CA TRP A 281 -10.43 -11.81 11.12
C TRP A 281 -10.37 -12.83 9.99
N VAL A 282 -10.61 -12.35 8.77
CA VAL A 282 -10.58 -13.13 7.54
C VAL A 282 -9.52 -12.57 6.59
N THR A 283 -8.79 -13.49 5.98
CA THR A 283 -7.77 -13.28 4.96
C THR A 283 -8.05 -14.21 3.78
N SER A 284 -7.27 -14.10 2.71
CA SER A 284 -7.42 -15.01 1.58
C SER A 284 -7.16 -16.49 1.92
N LYS A 285 -6.53 -16.79 3.07
CA LYS A 285 -6.18 -18.16 3.50
C LYS A 285 -7.32 -18.87 4.23
N ASN A 286 -8.15 -18.13 4.97
CA ASN A 286 -9.23 -18.68 5.78
C ASN A 286 -10.63 -18.23 5.32
N MET A 287 -10.74 -17.44 4.25
CA MET A 287 -12.03 -17.07 3.68
C MET A 287 -12.78 -18.31 3.17
N PRO A 288 -14.11 -18.33 3.31
CA PRO A 288 -14.93 -19.46 2.87
C PRO A 288 -15.01 -19.52 1.33
N ASN A 289 -14.96 -20.74 0.78
CA ASN A 289 -15.06 -21.01 -0.65
C ASN A 289 -14.15 -20.10 -1.51
N PRO A 290 -12.83 -20.06 -1.23
CA PRO A 290 -11.94 -19.19 -1.96
C PRO A 290 -11.93 -19.57 -3.45
N PRO A 291 -11.84 -18.60 -4.38
CA PRO A 291 -11.68 -18.90 -5.79
C PRO A 291 -10.51 -19.86 -6.03
N ALA A 292 -10.63 -20.77 -7.00
CA ALA A 292 -9.61 -21.79 -7.31
C ALA A 292 -8.22 -21.21 -7.68
N SER A 293 -8.12 -19.90 -7.92
CA SER A 293 -6.85 -19.19 -8.07
C SER A 293 -6.01 -19.23 -6.78
N TYR A 294 -6.65 -19.17 -5.61
CA TYR A 294 -6.01 -19.15 -4.29
C TYR A 294 -5.43 -20.48 -3.83
N SER A 295 -5.81 -21.58 -4.49
CA SER A 295 -5.19 -22.90 -4.26
C SER A 295 -3.82 -23.04 -4.93
N ARG A 296 -3.34 -22.03 -5.65
CA ARG A 296 -2.08 -22.03 -6.40
C ARG A 296 -1.10 -21.01 -5.82
N ASP A 297 0.17 -21.17 -6.17
CA ASP A 297 1.20 -20.20 -5.82
C ASP A 297 0.88 -18.79 -6.36
N ARG A 298 1.13 -17.79 -5.51
CA ARG A 298 0.97 -16.38 -5.84
C ARG A 298 1.85 -15.99 -7.03
N LYS A 299 1.29 -15.23 -7.97
CA LYS A 299 2.02 -14.76 -9.16
C LYS A 299 2.43 -13.30 -8.99
N GLU A 300 3.67 -12.96 -9.35
CA GLU A 300 4.10 -11.56 -9.40
C GLU A 300 3.51 -10.86 -10.63
N ILE A 301 2.93 -9.66 -10.44
CA ILE A 301 2.64 -8.76 -11.55
C ILE A 301 3.95 -8.26 -12.16
N LYS A 302 4.23 -8.72 -13.38
CA LYS A 302 5.41 -8.31 -14.15
C LYS A 302 5.13 -7.02 -14.93
N LEU A 303 5.61 -5.91 -14.40
CA LEU A 303 5.58 -4.61 -15.07
C LEU A 303 6.69 -4.55 -16.13
N LYS A 304 6.32 -4.48 -17.42
CA LYS A 304 7.28 -4.38 -18.54
C LYS A 304 7.54 -2.91 -18.85
N MET A 305 8.78 -2.46 -18.68
CA MET A 305 9.19 -1.06 -18.90
C MET A 305 8.20 -0.01 -18.33
N PRO A 306 7.89 -0.05 -17.03
CA PRO A 306 6.87 0.82 -16.44
C PRO A 306 7.32 2.29 -16.38
N ASP A 307 6.54 3.18 -16.97
CA ASP A 307 6.67 4.64 -16.79
C ASP A 307 5.88 5.14 -15.57
N ASN A 308 6.03 6.42 -15.27
CA ASN A 308 5.26 7.14 -14.27
C ASN A 308 3.74 7.02 -14.53
N PRO A 309 2.94 6.54 -13.56
CA PRO A 309 1.51 6.35 -13.74
C PRO A 309 0.71 7.58 -14.11
N THR A 310 1.18 8.77 -13.74
CA THR A 310 0.48 10.03 -14.04
C THR A 310 0.59 10.47 -15.50
N LYS A 311 1.31 9.73 -16.37
CA LYS A 311 1.46 10.06 -17.79
C LYS A 311 0.44 9.37 -18.70
N SER A 312 -0.26 8.33 -18.24
CA SER A 312 -1.32 7.67 -19.01
C SER A 312 -2.68 8.02 -18.41
N TYR A 313 -3.67 8.16 -19.29
CA TYR A 313 -5.08 8.25 -18.90
C TYR A 313 -5.72 6.85 -18.78
N GLU A 314 -5.09 5.84 -19.37
CA GLU A 314 -5.57 4.46 -19.35
C GLU A 314 -5.15 3.77 -18.05
N ASN A 315 -6.10 3.08 -17.42
CA ASN A 315 -5.91 2.47 -16.12
C ASN A 315 -6.89 1.31 -15.89
N TYR A 316 -6.65 0.18 -16.55
CA TYR A 316 -7.53 -0.97 -16.51
C TYR A 316 -7.29 -1.80 -15.24
N PRO A 317 -8.33 -2.22 -14.51
CA PRO A 317 -8.16 -3.09 -13.37
C PRO A 317 -7.67 -4.46 -13.82
N ASN A 318 -6.68 -5.01 -13.12
CA ASN A 318 -6.39 -6.43 -13.25
C ASN A 318 -7.62 -7.22 -12.78
N ILE A 319 -8.05 -8.17 -13.61
CA ILE A 319 -9.27 -8.95 -13.39
C ILE A 319 -8.98 -10.12 -12.43
N ASP A 320 -7.76 -10.63 -12.43
CA ASP A 320 -7.41 -11.82 -11.67
C ASP A 320 -6.93 -11.50 -10.25
N SER A 321 -7.22 -12.41 -9.32
CA SER A 321 -6.79 -12.39 -7.92
C SER A 321 -5.56 -13.28 -7.65
N ASN A 322 -5.08 -13.32 -6.40
CA ASN A 322 -3.93 -14.11 -5.96
C ASN A 322 -2.59 -13.64 -6.59
N TYR A 323 -2.45 -12.33 -6.78
CA TYR A 323 -1.21 -11.70 -7.24
C TYR A 323 -0.43 -11.08 -6.10
N VAL A 324 0.86 -10.91 -6.33
CA VAL A 324 1.74 -10.06 -5.52
C VAL A 324 2.31 -8.96 -6.42
N ILE A 325 2.37 -7.75 -5.89
CA ILE A 325 3.06 -6.65 -6.55
C ILE A 325 4.25 -6.19 -5.73
N VAL A 326 5.32 -5.84 -6.42
CA VAL A 326 6.59 -5.44 -5.82
C VAL A 326 6.80 -3.95 -6.06
N PHE A 327 6.94 -3.18 -4.99
CA PHE A 327 7.32 -1.78 -5.07
C PHE A 327 8.75 -1.65 -5.58
N ARG A 328 8.92 -0.81 -6.60
CA ARG A 328 10.18 -0.56 -7.30
C ARG A 328 10.19 0.82 -7.92
N GLN A 329 11.31 1.22 -8.50
CA GLN A 329 11.37 2.41 -9.34
C GLN A 329 10.86 2.10 -10.76
N THR A 330 10.45 3.15 -11.47
CA THR A 330 10.15 3.15 -12.91
C THR A 330 11.33 2.67 -13.76
N ASP A 331 11.06 2.38 -15.03
CA ASP A 331 12.07 2.00 -16.00
C ASP A 331 13.08 3.14 -16.26
N ILE A 332 14.34 2.76 -16.50
CA ILE A 332 15.41 3.74 -16.73
C ILE A 332 15.27 4.43 -18.08
N TRP A 333 14.81 3.73 -19.12
CA TRP A 333 14.67 4.28 -20.46
C TRP A 333 13.51 5.28 -20.53
N LYS A 334 12.42 5.01 -19.81
CA LYS A 334 11.23 5.89 -19.81
C LYS A 334 11.31 7.05 -18.81
N ASP A 335 11.89 6.84 -17.64
CA ASP A 335 11.78 7.81 -16.53
C ASP A 335 13.09 8.02 -15.76
N ALA A 336 14.22 7.56 -16.29
CA ALA A 336 15.51 7.51 -15.58
C ALA A 336 15.39 6.84 -14.18
N GLY A 337 14.38 5.99 -13.99
CA GLY A 337 14.04 5.34 -12.73
C GLY A 337 13.79 6.29 -11.56
N GLN A 338 13.10 7.41 -11.77
CA GLN A 338 12.96 8.47 -10.77
C GLN A 338 11.67 8.41 -9.95
N THR A 339 10.75 7.50 -10.25
CA THR A 339 9.44 7.41 -9.59
C THR A 339 9.28 6.04 -8.93
N THR A 340 8.83 6.01 -7.68
CA THR A 340 8.41 4.77 -7.01
C THR A 340 7.03 4.35 -7.52
N ILE A 341 6.89 3.09 -7.90
CA ILE A 341 5.69 2.49 -8.47
C ILE A 341 5.39 1.13 -7.80
N PRO A 342 4.12 0.70 -7.81
CA PRO A 342 2.94 1.47 -8.21
C PRO A 342 2.63 2.62 -7.23
N LEU A 343 1.76 3.55 -7.64
CA LEU A 343 1.27 4.63 -6.76
C LEU A 343 0.03 4.18 -5.99
N PHE A 344 -0.19 4.68 -4.77
CA PHE A 344 -1.46 4.48 -4.07
C PHE A 344 -2.52 5.43 -4.62
N ASP A 345 -3.71 4.88 -4.86
CA ASP A 345 -4.90 5.64 -5.18
C ASP A 345 -5.66 5.97 -3.89
N LEU A 346 -5.80 7.27 -3.62
CA LEU A 346 -6.44 7.79 -2.40
C LEU A 346 -7.94 8.03 -2.57
N GLN A 347 -8.50 7.75 -3.76
CA GLN A 347 -9.93 7.93 -4.00
C GLN A 347 -10.77 7.01 -3.10
N PRO A 348 -11.85 7.51 -2.49
CA PRO A 348 -12.73 6.70 -1.67
C PRO A 348 -13.59 5.78 -2.53
N VAL A 349 -13.85 4.58 -2.02
CA VAL A 349 -14.77 3.61 -2.62
C VAL A 349 -15.86 3.32 -1.59
N VAL A 350 -17.09 3.71 -1.91
CA VAL A 350 -18.23 3.70 -0.98
C VAL A 350 -19.45 3.02 -1.59
N SER A 351 -20.22 2.34 -0.75
CA SER A 351 -21.54 1.78 -1.07
C SER A 351 -22.59 2.54 -0.26
N PRO A 352 -23.39 3.42 -0.90
CA PRO A 352 -24.30 4.30 -0.18
C PRO A 352 -25.58 3.62 0.31
N ILE A 353 -25.83 2.35 -0.04
CA ILE A 353 -27.12 1.66 0.22
C ILE A 353 -26.91 0.31 0.88
N ARG A 354 -25.80 -0.36 0.55
CA ARG A 354 -25.56 -1.74 0.95
C ARG A 354 -24.34 -1.83 1.86
N PRO A 355 -24.39 -2.63 2.93
CA PRO A 355 -23.20 -2.93 3.71
C PRO A 355 -22.21 -3.71 2.86
N LEU A 356 -20.95 -3.68 3.28
CA LEU A 356 -19.90 -4.47 2.64
C LEU A 356 -19.86 -5.89 3.22
N ASP A 357 -19.69 -6.89 2.36
CA ASP A 357 -19.42 -8.29 2.73
C ASP A 357 -17.99 -8.72 2.37
N GLY A 358 -17.22 -7.83 1.74
CA GLY A 358 -15.81 -8.05 1.45
C GLY A 358 -15.10 -6.80 0.98
N ILE A 359 -13.76 -6.87 1.00
CA ILE A 359 -12.86 -5.82 0.50
C ILE A 359 -11.70 -6.50 -0.23
N GLY A 360 -11.23 -5.87 -1.30
CA GLY A 360 -10.06 -6.31 -2.02
C GLY A 360 -9.08 -5.19 -2.33
N ILE A 361 -7.91 -5.61 -2.81
CA ILE A 361 -6.88 -4.72 -3.34
C ILE A 361 -6.63 -5.11 -4.80
N ILE A 362 -6.72 -4.12 -5.67
CA ILE A 362 -6.45 -4.30 -7.09
C ILE A 362 -5.28 -3.43 -7.52
N HIS A 363 -4.54 -3.93 -8.51
CA HIS A 363 -3.63 -3.12 -9.30
C HIS A 363 -4.35 -2.75 -10.59
N ARG A 364 -4.36 -1.45 -10.89
CA ARG A 364 -4.88 -0.91 -12.14
C ARG A 364 -3.70 -0.41 -12.96
N ASN A 365 -3.61 -0.77 -14.23
CA ASN A 365 -2.55 -0.27 -15.09
C ASN A 365 -2.93 -0.28 -16.57
N ASP A 366 -2.04 0.35 -17.34
CA ASP A 366 -1.92 0.22 -18.78
C ASP A 366 -0.55 -0.40 -19.09
N ASP A 367 -0.42 -0.98 -20.28
CA ASP A 367 0.82 -1.63 -20.70
C ASP A 367 1.96 -0.61 -20.79
N GLY A 368 3.09 -0.92 -20.16
CA GLY A 368 4.21 0.01 -20.11
C GLY A 368 4.09 1.12 -19.06
N ASN A 369 3.12 1.03 -18.16
CA ASN A 369 2.92 1.97 -17.05
C ASN A 369 3.07 1.26 -15.68
N GLY A 370 3.54 1.98 -14.65
CA GLY A 370 3.65 1.45 -13.28
C GLY A 370 2.32 1.18 -12.56
N GLY A 371 1.23 1.83 -12.99
CA GLY A 371 -0.12 1.67 -12.46
C GLY A 371 -0.34 2.18 -11.03
N PHE A 372 -1.54 1.90 -10.53
CA PHE A 372 -2.06 2.33 -9.24
C PHE A 372 -2.54 1.14 -8.40
N ILE A 373 -2.37 1.21 -7.09
CA ILE A 373 -3.01 0.33 -6.11
C ILE A 373 -4.29 1.00 -5.64
N SER A 374 -5.41 0.33 -5.84
CA SER A 374 -6.74 0.81 -5.44
C SER A 374 -7.44 -0.21 -4.56
N LEU A 375 -8.32 0.29 -3.70
CA LEU A 375 -9.24 -0.56 -2.95
C LEU A 375 -10.43 -0.95 -3.83
N LYS A 376 -10.98 -2.12 -3.58
CA LYS A 376 -12.18 -2.68 -4.19
C LYS A 376 -13.12 -3.09 -3.07
N ILE A 377 -14.43 -2.88 -3.24
CA ILE A 377 -15.44 -3.28 -2.26
C ILE A 377 -16.37 -4.32 -2.86
N PHE A 378 -16.87 -5.20 -1.99
CA PHE A 378 -17.94 -6.14 -2.29
C PHE A 378 -19.14 -5.79 -1.42
N THR A 379 -20.32 -5.83 -2.02
CA THR A 379 -21.57 -5.56 -1.33
C THR A 379 -22.41 -6.82 -1.28
N ILE A 380 -23.11 -6.98 -0.16
CA ILE A 380 -23.99 -8.11 0.08
C ILE A 380 -24.87 -8.50 -1.12
N ASN A 381 -24.82 -9.78 -1.48
CA ASN A 381 -25.76 -10.34 -2.44
C ASN A 381 -27.12 -10.63 -1.78
N CYS A 382 -28.07 -9.70 -1.97
CA CYS A 382 -29.39 -9.79 -1.36
C CYS A 382 -30.19 -11.02 -1.79
N THR A 383 -29.93 -11.61 -2.98
CA THR A 383 -30.69 -12.77 -3.45
C THR A 383 -30.48 -14.00 -2.57
N LEU A 384 -29.37 -14.07 -1.83
CA LEU A 384 -29.06 -15.16 -0.90
C LEU A 384 -29.88 -15.08 0.39
N HIS A 385 -30.56 -13.95 0.63
CA HIS A 385 -31.41 -13.70 1.79
C HIS A 385 -32.90 -13.62 1.44
N LEU A 386 -33.25 -13.84 0.16
CA LEU A 386 -34.64 -13.90 -0.26
C LEU A 386 -35.15 -15.34 -0.11
N ARG A 387 -36.15 -15.53 0.77
CA ARG A 387 -36.91 -16.79 0.83
C ARG A 387 -38.10 -16.76 -0.13
N VAL A 388 -38.44 -17.93 -0.68
CA VAL A 388 -39.65 -18.09 -1.50
C VAL A 388 -40.87 -17.83 -0.62
N ILE A 389 -41.72 -16.89 -1.05
CA ILE A 389 -43.01 -16.64 -0.41
C ILE A 389 -43.87 -17.89 -0.60
N ASP A 390 -44.19 -18.57 0.49
CA ASP A 390 -45.03 -19.75 0.45
C ASP A 390 -46.51 -19.42 0.70
N ARG A 391 -47.35 -20.45 0.64
CA ARG A 391 -48.79 -20.31 0.83
C ARG A 391 -49.13 -19.82 2.24
N ALA A 392 -48.33 -20.17 3.24
CA ALA A 392 -48.51 -19.73 4.63
C ALA A 392 -48.17 -18.25 4.78
N ASP A 393 -47.09 -17.77 4.15
CA ASP A 393 -46.75 -16.34 4.09
C ASP A 393 -47.88 -15.53 3.41
N THR A 394 -48.46 -16.08 2.34
CA THR A 394 -49.57 -15.46 1.62
C THR A 394 -50.87 -15.42 2.46
N LEU A 395 -51.12 -16.46 3.26
CA LEU A 395 -52.23 -16.53 4.21
C LEU A 395 -52.05 -15.55 5.36
N LEU A 396 -50.83 -15.39 5.87
CA LEU A 396 -50.47 -14.42 6.92
C LEU A 396 -50.63 -12.97 6.42
N HIS A 397 -50.22 -12.70 5.17
CA HIS A 397 -50.40 -11.38 4.56
C HIS A 397 -51.87 -11.02 4.30
N LYS A 398 -52.73 -12.01 4.03
CA LYS A 398 -54.18 -11.79 3.84
C LYS A 398 -54.92 -11.50 5.15
N THR A 399 -54.41 -11.97 6.29
CA THR A 399 -55.01 -11.74 7.60
C THR A 399 -54.46 -10.49 8.30
N ALA A 400 -53.30 -9.98 7.85
CA ALA A 400 -52.63 -8.81 8.41
C ALA A 400 -53.19 -7.48 7.87
N SER A 401 -54.24 -6.96 8.51
CA SER A 401 -54.78 -5.61 8.27
C SER A 401 -55.00 -4.78 9.55
N ASN A 402 -54.31 -5.08 10.66
CA ASN A 402 -54.45 -4.29 11.90
C ASN A 402 -53.17 -4.25 12.76
N ASP A 403 -52.95 -3.11 13.43
CA ASP A 403 -51.70 -2.62 14.06
C ASP A 403 -51.13 -3.41 15.27
N GLN A 404 -51.72 -4.53 15.68
CA GLN A 404 -51.22 -5.37 16.80
C GLN A 404 -50.04 -6.28 16.39
N PHE A 405 -49.39 -5.97 15.27
CA PHE A 405 -48.77 -6.94 14.36
C PHE A 405 -47.27 -7.20 14.60
N ILE A 406 -46.51 -6.24 15.15
CA ILE A 406 -45.04 -6.39 15.24
C ILE A 406 -44.62 -7.45 16.28
N GLU A 407 -45.29 -7.54 17.43
CA GLU A 407 -44.96 -8.56 18.45
C GLU A 407 -45.29 -9.99 18.00
N GLN A 408 -46.37 -10.17 17.24
CA GLN A 408 -46.76 -11.50 16.75
C GLN A 408 -45.86 -12.00 15.62
N ILE A 409 -45.40 -11.10 14.75
CA ILE A 409 -44.39 -11.41 13.75
C ILE A 409 -43.07 -11.84 14.41
N LEU A 410 -42.60 -11.07 15.41
CA LEU A 410 -41.35 -11.38 16.10
C LEU A 410 -41.42 -12.74 16.80
N LYS A 411 -42.53 -13.05 17.49
CA LYS A 411 -42.74 -14.37 18.12
C LYS A 411 -42.85 -15.52 17.13
N PHE A 412 -43.45 -15.30 15.96
CA PHE A 412 -43.54 -16.32 14.91
C PHE A 412 -42.14 -16.64 14.35
N TYR A 413 -41.32 -15.61 14.10
CA TYR A 413 -39.96 -15.81 13.63
C TYR A 413 -39.06 -16.43 14.73
N GLU A 414 -39.11 -15.94 15.98
CA GLU A 414 -38.36 -16.54 17.10
C GLU A 414 -38.61 -18.05 17.24
N LYS A 415 -39.87 -18.49 17.07
CA LYS A 415 -40.24 -19.90 17.22
C LYS A 415 -39.77 -20.79 16.06
N LYS A 416 -39.57 -20.23 14.86
CA LYS A 416 -39.17 -20.99 13.66
C LYS A 416 -37.65 -21.16 13.52
N TYR A 417 -36.85 -20.36 14.24
CA TYR A 417 -35.38 -20.45 14.24
C TYR A 417 -34.81 -21.22 15.45
N LEU A 418 -35.67 -21.75 16.32
CA LEU A 418 -35.30 -22.57 17.50
C LEU A 418 -35.59 -24.08 17.32
N ASP A 419 -36.26 -24.47 16.23
CA ASP A 419 -36.43 -25.85 15.76
C ASP A 419 -35.66 -26.02 14.43
#